data_AF-A0A2H0XCQ3-F1
#
_entry.id   AF-A0A2H0XCQ3-F1
#
_cell.length_a   1.000
_cell.length_b   1.000
_cell.length_c   1.000
_cell.angle_alpha   90.00
_cell.angle_beta   90.00
_cell.angle_gamma   90.00
#
_symmetry.space_group_name_H-M   'P 1'
#
loop_
_entity.id
_entity.type
_entity.pdbx_description
1 polymer ?
#
loop_
_entity_poly.entity_id
_entity_poly.type
_entity_poly.pdbx_seq_one_letter_code
_entity_poly.pdbx_strand_id
1 'polypeptide(L)'
;MGRMIKTWQSYRALSNSQKVAILRAYLRFILGVTGKTVDDFSRGDVIAWREVGERQAALTCEDVRPFWEAVVKVRPWGYTDAVLDLLCQPPNLSAVCRMINEMEPPEAPSTLLARLIHRNAHEFR
;
A
#
# COMPACT_ATOMS: atom_id res chain seq x y z
N MET A 1 -22.47 22.45 -12.21
CA MET A 1 -22.91 21.40 -11.26
C MET A 1 -21.70 20.55 -10.88
N GLY A 2 -21.00 20.93 -9.80
CA GLY A 2 -19.81 20.22 -9.34
C GLY A 2 -20.19 18.89 -8.70
N ARG A 3 -19.79 17.77 -9.31
CA ARG A 3 -19.91 16.46 -8.66
C ARG A 3 -18.93 16.43 -7.50
N MET A 4 -19.48 16.46 -6.28
CA MET A 4 -18.75 16.18 -5.06
C MET A 4 -17.93 14.90 -5.19
N ILE A 5 -16.67 15.05 -4.84
CA ILE A 5 -15.64 14.04 -4.72
C ILE A 5 -16.12 12.94 -3.75
N LYS A 6 -16.63 11.84 -4.30
CA LYS A 6 -16.92 10.57 -3.58
C LYS A 6 -15.63 9.78 -3.27
N THR A 7 -14.50 10.43 -3.02
CA THR A 7 -13.22 9.70 -2.86
C THR A 7 -13.05 9.13 -1.45
N TRP A 8 -13.56 9.80 -0.41
CA TRP A 8 -13.16 9.54 0.98
C TRP A 8 -13.80 8.31 1.65
N GLN A 9 -15.07 7.99 1.38
CA GLN A 9 -15.72 6.79 1.94
C GLN A 9 -15.37 5.48 1.19
N SER A 10 -14.67 5.58 0.07
CA SER A 10 -14.53 4.46 -0.87
C SER A 10 -13.46 3.42 -0.52
N TYR A 11 -12.45 3.77 0.28
CA TYR A 11 -11.38 2.82 0.66
C TYR A 11 -11.83 1.78 1.68
N ARG A 12 -12.78 2.13 2.56
CA ARG A 12 -13.41 1.17 3.49
C ARG A 12 -14.33 0.16 2.81
N ALA A 13 -14.78 0.45 1.58
CA ALA A 13 -15.66 -0.42 0.80
C ALA A 13 -14.91 -1.53 0.01
N LEU A 14 -13.57 -1.54 0.03
CA LEU A 14 -12.79 -2.58 -0.61
C LEU A 14 -12.96 -3.92 0.12
N SER A 15 -13.12 -5.00 -0.64
CA SER A 15 -13.08 -6.34 -0.06
C SER A 15 -11.68 -6.65 0.49
N ASN A 16 -11.59 -7.58 1.44
CA ASN A 16 -10.29 -8.00 1.99
C ASN A 16 -9.32 -8.49 0.90
N SER A 17 -9.80 -9.16 -0.16
CA SER A 17 -8.95 -9.59 -1.27
C SER A 17 -8.38 -8.42 -2.07
N GLN A 18 -9.17 -7.38 -2.31
CA GLN A 18 -8.71 -6.15 -2.96
C GLN A 18 -7.68 -5.42 -2.10
N LYS A 19 -7.93 -5.32 -0.79
CA LYS A 19 -6.97 -4.72 0.15
C LYS A 19 -5.64 -5.48 0.14
N VAL A 20 -5.68 -6.82 0.21
CA VAL A 20 -4.48 -7.66 0.14
C VAL A 20 -3.72 -7.45 -1.17
N ALA A 21 -4.41 -7.35 -2.31
CA ALA A 21 -3.75 -7.08 -3.59
C ALA A 21 -2.98 -5.76 -3.58
N ILE A 22 -3.58 -4.71 -3.00
CA ILE A 22 -2.93 -3.40 -2.84
C ILE A 22 -1.74 -3.47 -1.87
N LEU A 23 -1.88 -4.13 -0.72
CA LEU A 23 -0.78 -4.28 0.24
C LEU A 23 0.40 -5.05 -0.36
N ARG A 24 0.13 -6.06 -1.18
CA ARG A 24 1.18 -6.78 -1.93
C ARG A 24 1.86 -5.88 -2.97
N ALA A 25 1.11 -4.99 -3.62
CA ALA A 25 1.68 -3.98 -4.51
C ALA A 25 2.58 -3.00 -3.75
N TYR A 26 2.20 -2.58 -2.54
CA TYR A 26 3.04 -1.76 -1.68
C TYR A 26 4.37 -2.46 -1.36
N LEU A 27 4.32 -3.69 -0.86
CA LEU A 27 5.54 -4.45 -0.56
C LEU A 27 6.45 -4.56 -1.80
N ARG A 28 5.88 -4.90 -2.96
CA ARG A 28 6.65 -5.11 -4.18
C ARG A 28 7.24 -3.82 -4.77
N PHE A 29 6.42 -2.79 -4.95
CA PHE A 29 6.80 -1.61 -5.73
C PHE A 29 7.30 -0.45 -4.87
N ILE A 30 6.88 -0.39 -3.61
CA ILE A 30 7.28 0.69 -2.69
C ILE A 30 8.44 0.24 -1.81
N LEU A 31 8.38 -0.97 -1.24
CA LEU A 31 9.50 -1.52 -0.46
C LEU A 31 10.55 -2.24 -1.32
N GLY A 32 10.24 -2.52 -2.58
CA GLY A 32 11.17 -3.19 -3.50
C GLY A 32 11.45 -4.65 -3.12
N VAL A 33 10.57 -5.32 -2.36
CA VAL A 33 10.77 -6.73 -2.00
C VAL A 33 10.29 -7.68 -3.11
N THR A 34 10.94 -8.84 -3.21
CA THR A 34 10.63 -9.82 -4.27
C THR A 34 9.25 -10.47 -4.06
N GLY A 35 8.66 -11.02 -5.14
CA GLY A 35 7.39 -11.74 -5.04
C GLY A 35 7.44 -12.90 -4.04
N LYS A 36 8.56 -13.62 -3.98
CA LYS A 36 8.79 -14.69 -2.99
C LYS A 36 8.79 -14.14 -1.57
N THR A 37 9.53 -13.05 -1.31
CA THR A 37 9.56 -12.40 0.01
C THR A 37 8.16 -11.94 0.41
N VAL A 38 7.36 -11.39 -0.51
CA VAL A 38 5.96 -11.02 -0.24
C VAL A 38 5.11 -12.22 0.19
N ASP A 39 5.25 -13.37 -0.48
CA ASP A 39 4.53 -14.59 -0.15
C ASP A 39 4.97 -15.18 1.20
N ASP A 40 6.26 -15.20 1.47
CA ASP A 40 6.83 -15.68 2.73
C ASP A 40 6.41 -14.76 3.89
N PHE A 41 6.50 -13.45 3.70
CA PHE A 41 6.05 -12.46 4.68
C PHE A 41 4.56 -12.61 4.99
N SER A 42 3.73 -12.81 3.96
CA SER A 42 2.28 -13.01 4.14
C SER A 42 1.94 -14.25 4.98
N ARG A 43 2.86 -15.19 5.11
CA ARG A 43 2.75 -16.41 5.93
C ARG A 43 3.40 -16.27 7.32
N GLY A 44 4.01 -15.12 7.62
CA GLY A 44 4.68 -14.87 8.90
C GLY A 44 6.10 -15.42 8.98
N ASP A 45 6.78 -15.62 7.84
CA ASP A 45 8.18 -16.05 7.83
C ASP A 45 9.11 -15.01 8.48
N VAL A 46 10.03 -15.47 9.34
CA VAL A 46 10.90 -14.61 10.15
C VAL A 46 11.99 -13.93 9.31
N ILE A 47 12.49 -14.57 8.26
CA ILE A 47 13.52 -13.99 7.39
C ILE A 47 12.89 -12.89 6.55
N ALA A 48 11.74 -13.17 5.95
CA ALA A 48 10.97 -12.19 5.20
C ALA A 48 10.49 -11.03 6.09
N TRP A 49 10.13 -11.30 7.36
CA TRP A 49 9.81 -10.28 8.36
C TRP A 49 10.96 -9.27 8.51
N ARG A 50 12.17 -9.75 8.71
CA ARG A 50 13.34 -8.88 8.87
C ARG A 50 13.65 -8.08 7.61
N GLU A 51 13.62 -8.72 6.43
CA GLU A 51 13.87 -8.03 5.16
C GLU A 51 12.87 -6.90 4.93
N VAL A 52 11.56 -7.15 5.14
CA VAL A 52 10.52 -6.13 5.01
C VAL A 52 10.76 -4.98 5.99
N GLY A 53 11.13 -5.26 7.23
CA GLY A 53 11.40 -4.23 8.23
C GLY A 53 12.59 -3.34 7.90
N GLU A 54 13.70 -3.94 7.48
CA GLU A 54 14.88 -3.20 7.02
C GLU A 54 14.54 -2.29 5.83
N ARG A 55 13.68 -2.76 4.90
CA ARG A 55 13.17 -1.93 3.80
C ARG A 55 12.23 -0.82 4.24
N GLN A 56 11.41 -1.05 5.27
CA GLN A 56 10.53 -0.02 5.83
C GLN A 56 11.35 1.09 6.53
N ALA A 57 12.39 0.72 7.27
CA ALA A 57 13.31 1.65 7.93
C ALA A 57 14.10 2.50 6.92
N ALA A 58 14.47 1.91 5.78
CA ALA A 58 15.28 2.55 4.73
C ALA A 58 14.44 2.95 3.49
N LEU A 59 13.17 3.33 3.67
CA LEU A 59 12.24 3.60 2.57
C LEU A 59 12.73 4.75 1.66
N THR A 60 13.08 4.41 0.43
CA THR A 60 13.69 5.32 -0.57
C THR A 60 13.10 5.12 -1.97
N CYS A 61 11.78 4.93 -2.07
CA CYS A 61 11.10 4.72 -3.36
C CYS A 61 11.04 6.03 -4.18
N GLU A 62 11.72 6.05 -5.32
CA GLU A 62 11.74 7.20 -6.24
C GLU A 62 10.50 7.25 -7.16
N ASP A 63 10.05 6.08 -7.63
CA ASP A 63 8.92 5.95 -8.56
C ASP A 63 7.77 5.13 -7.96
N VAL A 64 6.66 5.81 -7.67
CA VAL A 64 5.42 5.20 -7.15
C VAL A 64 4.42 4.83 -8.26
N ARG A 65 4.68 5.16 -9.53
CA ARG A 65 3.74 4.90 -10.63
C ARG A 65 3.36 3.42 -10.74
N PRO A 66 4.30 2.44 -10.65
CA PRO A 66 3.95 1.03 -10.71
C PRO A 66 2.98 0.59 -9.60
N PHE A 67 3.07 1.21 -8.41
CA PHE A 67 2.13 0.98 -7.32
C PHE A 67 0.73 1.47 -7.71
N TRP A 68 0.61 2.71 -8.20
CA TRP A 68 -0.69 3.28 -8.56
C TRP A 68 -1.35 2.54 -9.73
N GLU A 69 -0.58 2.10 -10.73
CA GLU A 69 -1.10 1.25 -11.82
C GLU A 69 -1.66 -0.08 -11.30
N ALA A 70 -1.04 -0.67 -10.26
CA ALA A 70 -1.59 -1.85 -9.60
C ALA A 70 -2.90 -1.53 -8.85
N VAL A 71 -2.99 -0.37 -8.19
CA VAL A 71 -4.21 0.09 -7.52
C VAL A 71 -5.35 0.28 -8.53
N VAL A 72 -5.08 0.88 -9.69
CA VAL A 72 -6.07 1.09 -10.77
C VAL A 72 -6.64 -0.23 -11.27
N LYS A 73 -5.84 -1.30 -11.37
CA LYS A 73 -6.34 -2.63 -11.77
C LYS A 73 -7.33 -3.20 -10.75
N VAL A 74 -7.14 -2.90 -9.46
CA VAL A 74 -8.05 -3.31 -8.38
C VAL A 74 -9.31 -2.44 -8.36
N ARG A 75 -9.16 -1.15 -8.72
CA ARG A 75 -10.24 -0.16 -8.75
C ARG A 75 -10.14 0.73 -10.00
N PRO A 76 -10.71 0.31 -11.13
CA PRO A 76 -10.62 1.08 -12.37
C PRO A 76 -11.43 2.38 -12.33
N TRP A 77 -12.41 2.48 -11.44
CA TRP A 77 -13.25 3.66 -11.31
C TRP A 77 -12.68 4.64 -10.28
N GLY A 78 -12.13 5.76 -10.76
CA GLY A 78 -11.77 6.90 -9.91
C GLY A 78 -10.35 7.46 -10.09
N TYR A 79 -9.53 6.82 -10.91
CA TYR A 79 -8.19 7.29 -11.23
C TYR A 79 -8.12 7.60 -12.73
N THR A 80 -8.11 8.89 -13.07
CA THR A 80 -7.75 9.35 -14.41
C THR A 80 -6.23 9.47 -14.51
N ASP A 81 -5.69 9.50 -15.72
CA ASP A 81 -4.24 9.71 -15.93
C ASP A 81 -3.76 11.00 -15.25
N ALA A 82 -4.56 12.07 -15.30
CA ALA A 82 -4.25 13.32 -14.59
C ALA A 82 -4.16 13.16 -13.06
N VAL A 83 -4.99 12.28 -12.46
CA VAL A 83 -4.89 11.95 -11.03
C VAL A 83 -3.64 11.14 -10.74
N LEU A 84 -3.27 10.20 -11.62
CA LEU A 84 -2.05 9.42 -11.48
C LEU A 84 -0.81 10.30 -11.59
N ASP A 85 -0.77 11.24 -12.54
CA ASP A 85 0.31 12.21 -12.67
C ASP A 85 0.47 13.04 -11.39
N LEU A 86 -0.64 13.51 -10.81
CA LEU A 86 -0.61 14.24 -9.54
C LEU A 86 -0.09 13.38 -8.38
N LEU A 87 -0.52 12.11 -8.28
CA LEU A 87 -0.10 11.20 -7.21
C LEU A 87 1.37 10.76 -7.32
N CYS A 88 1.96 10.88 -8.52
CA CYS A 88 3.37 10.59 -8.75
C CYS A 88 4.29 11.79 -8.48
N GLN A 89 3.74 12.99 -8.31
CA GLN A 89 4.51 14.19 -7.96
C GLN A 89 4.97 14.16 -6.49
N PRO A 90 6.20 14.61 -6.18
CA PRO A 90 6.67 14.71 -4.80
C PRO A 90 5.78 15.62 -3.91
N PRO A 91 5.55 15.28 -2.63
CA PRO A 91 5.98 14.06 -1.93
C PRO A 91 5.00 12.89 -2.19
N ASN A 92 5.41 11.97 -3.06
CA ASN A 92 4.59 10.90 -3.60
C ASN A 92 4.36 9.73 -2.61
N LEU A 93 5.36 9.42 -1.78
CA LEU A 93 5.27 8.41 -0.72
C LEU A 93 4.20 8.71 0.34
N SER A 94 3.96 9.99 0.64
CA SER A 94 2.94 10.39 1.62
C SER A 94 1.53 9.99 1.15
N ALA A 95 1.26 10.07 -0.16
CA ALA A 95 -0.02 9.65 -0.72
C ALA A 95 -0.22 8.13 -0.62
N VAL A 96 0.83 7.35 -0.85
CA VAL A 96 0.84 5.89 -0.66
C VAL A 96 0.53 5.53 0.80
N CYS A 97 1.30 6.09 1.74
CA CYS A 97 1.13 5.82 3.17
C CYS A 97 -0.26 6.21 3.66
N ARG A 98 -0.77 7.37 3.20
CA ARG A 98 -2.13 7.81 3.52
C ARG A 98 -3.18 6.82 3.02
N MET A 99 -3.07 6.34 1.79
CA MET A 99 -4.03 5.36 1.24
C MET A 99 -4.03 4.05 2.04
N ILE A 100 -2.84 3.55 2.41
CA ILE A 100 -2.72 2.33 3.23
C ILE A 100 -3.37 2.54 4.60
N ASN A 101 -3.09 3.65 5.27
CA ASN A 101 -3.67 3.95 6.59
C ASN A 101 -5.19 4.14 6.54
N GLU A 102 -5.73 4.71 5.45
CA GLU A 102 -7.19 4.84 5.28
C GLU A 102 -7.87 3.49 4.99
N MET A 103 -7.21 2.61 4.23
CA MET A 103 -7.71 1.29 3.86
C MET A 103 -7.62 0.29 5.03
N GLU A 104 -6.53 0.36 5.79
CA GLU A 104 -6.15 -0.53 6.89
C GLU A 104 -5.50 0.29 8.01
N PRO A 105 -6.30 0.95 8.88
CA PRO A 105 -5.76 1.74 9.97
C PRO A 105 -4.92 0.88 10.93
N PRO A 106 -3.76 1.35 11.42
CA PRO A 106 -2.90 0.58 12.34
C PRO A 106 -3.61 0.09 13.61
N GLU A 107 -4.59 0.85 14.10
CA GLU A 107 -5.39 0.55 15.29
C GLU A 107 -6.46 -0.52 15.06
N ALA A 108 -6.89 -0.72 13.81
CA ALA A 108 -7.97 -1.64 13.46
C ALA A 108 -7.76 -2.31 12.09
N PRO A 109 -6.62 -2.99 11.85
CA PRO A 109 -6.36 -3.66 10.58
C PRO A 109 -7.28 -4.86 10.40
N SER A 110 -7.99 -4.86 9.28
CA SER A 110 -8.96 -5.88 8.90
C SER A 110 -8.31 -7.13 8.30
N THR A 111 -7.16 -6.99 7.63
CA THR A 111 -6.40 -8.11 7.04
C THR A 111 -5.19 -8.53 7.88
N LEU A 112 -4.80 -9.80 7.80
CA LEU A 112 -3.57 -10.30 8.42
C LEU A 112 -2.33 -9.58 7.86
N LEU A 113 -2.27 -9.40 6.54
CA LEU A 113 -1.13 -8.74 5.90
C LEU A 113 -0.94 -7.30 6.41
N ALA A 114 -2.03 -6.55 6.62
CA ALA A 114 -1.96 -5.23 7.23
C ALA A 114 -1.43 -5.27 8.67
N ARG A 115 -1.90 -6.22 9.50
CA ARG A 115 -1.37 -6.42 10.86
C ARG A 115 0.14 -6.63 10.85
N LEU A 116 0.63 -7.47 9.94
CA LEU A 116 2.05 -7.75 9.79
C LEU A 116 2.82 -6.49 9.36
N ILE A 117 2.37 -5.79 8.32
CA ILE A 117 3.00 -4.55 7.84
C ILE A 117 3.11 -3.50 8.95
N HIS A 118 2.04 -3.28 9.71
CA HIS A 118 2.00 -2.27 10.76
C HIS A 118 2.87 -2.62 11.96
N ARG A 119 2.81 -3.88 12.41
CA ARG A 119 3.66 -4.34 13.51
C ARG A 119 5.14 -4.29 13.11
N ASN A 120 5.47 -4.67 11.88
CA ASN A 120 6.83 -4.62 11.37
C ASN A 120 7.34 -3.17 11.27
N ALA A 121 6.54 -2.27 10.71
CA ALA A 121 6.84 -0.84 10.66
C ALA A 121 6.93 -0.15 12.03
N HIS A 122 6.44 -0.77 13.10
CA HIS A 122 6.61 -0.29 14.47
C HIS A 122 7.91 -0.82 15.10
N GLU A 123 8.27 -2.06 14.80
CA GLU A 123 9.46 -2.72 15.34
C GLU A 123 10.77 -2.17 14.76
N PHE A 124 10.78 -1.76 13.49
CA PHE A 124 11.97 -1.30 12.77
C PHE A 124 12.05 0.24 12.59
N ARG A 125 11.41 1.03 13.47
CA ARG A 125 11.44 2.50 13.41
C ARG A 125 12.76 3.12 13.81
#